data_AF-A0A0S2IW21-F1
#
_entry.id   AF-A0A0S2IW21-F1
#
_cell.length_a   1.000
_cell.length_b   1.000
_cell.length_c   1.000
_cell.angle_alpha   90.00
_cell.angle_beta   90.00
_cell.angle_gamma   90.00
#
_symmetry.space_group_name_H-M   'P 1'
#
loop_
_entity.id
_entity.type
_entity.pdbx_description
1 polymer ?
#
loop_
_entity_poly.entity_id
_entity_poly.type
_entity_poly.pdbx_seq_one_letter_code
_entity_poly.pdbx_strand_id
1 'polypeptide(L)'
;MIFDWDNTKNESLKSERNISFERVVIEIESGPALDILKHPNMKKYPNQILIIAEIDNYAWVVPAIETKDVFFFKTAYPSRKYTNISTGGKFMKYKLSQEEKDLESSIERNEWKSVDNKAQYLKKFKSAAKNTLLKDKRMNIRIAGKDIQLLKTKALEIGIPYQTLVSSILHQYVTGKLTER
;
A
#
# COMPACT_ATOMS: atom_id res chain seq x y z
N MET A 1 7.30 -4.53 13.82
CA MET A 1 6.60 -5.09 12.64
C MET A 1 6.78 -4.18 11.45
N ILE A 2 6.79 -4.76 10.24
CA ILE A 2 6.73 -4.09 8.93
C ILE A 2 5.71 -4.78 8.01
N PHE A 3 5.34 -4.13 6.92
CA PHE A 3 4.72 -4.76 5.76
C PHE A 3 5.81 -5.21 4.79
N ASP A 4 5.62 -6.36 4.17
CA ASP A 4 6.53 -6.90 3.16
C ASP A 4 5.74 -7.63 2.07
N TRP A 5 6.36 -7.84 0.92
CA TRP A 5 5.71 -8.46 -0.24
C TRP A 5 6.73 -8.97 -1.26
N ASP A 6 6.26 -9.82 -2.17
CA ASP A 6 7.04 -10.16 -3.36
C ASP A 6 6.98 -9.02 -4.39
N ASN A 7 8.16 -8.56 -4.85
CA ASN A 7 8.24 -7.45 -5.80
C ASN A 7 7.69 -7.80 -7.19
N THR A 8 7.84 -9.04 -7.65
CA THR A 8 7.31 -9.49 -8.95
C THR A 8 5.78 -9.43 -8.93
N LYS A 9 5.17 -9.85 -7.82
CA LYS A 9 3.73 -9.74 -7.58
C LYS A 9 3.27 -8.30 -7.53
N ASN A 10 4.03 -7.42 -6.88
CA ASN A 10 3.74 -5.99 -6.83
C ASN A 10 3.74 -5.34 -8.22
N GLU A 11 4.75 -5.63 -9.05
CA GLU A 11 4.81 -5.14 -10.44
C GLU A 11 3.67 -5.68 -11.32
N SER A 12 3.25 -6.93 -11.07
CA SER A 12 2.07 -7.51 -11.75
C SER A 12 0.79 -6.75 -11.38
N LEU A 13 0.59 -6.41 -10.10
CA LEU A 13 -0.57 -5.62 -9.66
C LEU A 13 -0.55 -4.20 -10.24
N LYS A 14 0.64 -3.58 -10.34
CA LYS A 14 0.80 -2.26 -10.95
C LYS A 14 0.38 -2.27 -12.41
N SER A 15 0.86 -3.24 -13.18
CA SER A 15 0.56 -3.33 -14.62
C SER A 15 -0.89 -3.73 -14.90
N GLU A 16 -1.47 -4.66 -14.13
CA GLU A 16 -2.82 -5.17 -14.38
C GLU A 16 -3.93 -4.28 -13.81
N ARG A 17 -3.69 -3.63 -12.67
CA ARG A 17 -4.74 -3.00 -11.87
C ARG A 17 -4.45 -1.56 -11.44
N ASN A 18 -3.30 -1.03 -11.83
CA ASN A 18 -2.82 0.30 -11.43
C ASN A 18 -2.80 0.48 -9.91
N ILE A 19 -2.48 -0.60 -9.17
CA ILE A 19 -2.36 -0.60 -7.71
C ILE A 19 -0.99 -1.15 -7.33
N SER A 20 -0.41 -0.63 -6.25
CA SER A 20 0.82 -1.15 -5.67
C SER A 20 0.66 -1.41 -4.18
N PHE A 21 1.44 -2.33 -3.65
CA PHE A 21 1.53 -2.55 -2.22
C PHE A 21 2.09 -1.32 -1.49
N GLU A 22 2.96 -0.53 -2.11
CA GLU A 22 3.34 0.77 -1.53
C GLU A 22 2.14 1.69 -1.35
N ARG A 23 1.24 1.77 -2.34
CA ARG A 23 0.02 2.58 -2.21
C ARG A 23 -0.86 2.05 -1.09
N VAL A 24 -1.06 0.73 -1.00
CA VAL A 24 -1.79 0.11 0.12
C VAL A 24 -1.18 0.49 1.47
N VAL A 25 0.15 0.42 1.62
CA VAL A 25 0.83 0.80 2.87
C VAL A 25 0.64 2.28 3.19
N ILE A 26 0.72 3.15 2.19
CA ILE A 26 0.47 4.60 2.35
C ILE A 26 -0.96 4.82 2.87
N GLU A 27 -1.96 4.19 2.27
CA GLU A 27 -3.37 4.35 2.67
C GLU A 27 -3.64 3.81 4.08
N ILE A 28 -2.98 2.72 4.47
CA ILE A 28 -3.03 2.18 5.84
C ILE A 28 -2.36 3.12 6.85
N GLU A 29 -1.35 3.90 6.44
CA GLU A 29 -0.71 4.89 7.30
C GLU A 29 -1.57 6.15 7.48
N SER A 30 -2.12 6.67 6.38
CA SER A 30 -2.90 7.91 6.31
C SER A 30 -4.32 7.76 6.84
N GLY A 31 -4.96 6.60 6.65
CA GLY A 31 -6.32 6.31 7.08
C GLY A 31 -6.47 4.95 7.77
N PRO A 32 -7.48 4.76 8.63
CA PRO A 32 -7.76 3.44 9.17
C PRO A 32 -8.26 2.51 8.06
N ALA A 33 -7.74 1.28 8.03
CA ALA A 33 -8.38 0.19 7.28
C ALA A 33 -9.87 0.13 7.64
N LEU A 34 -10.74 -0.01 6.63
CA LEU A 34 -12.19 -0.12 6.79
C LEU A 34 -12.55 -1.30 7.71
N ASP A 35 -11.85 -2.42 7.56
CA ASP A 35 -11.99 -3.56 8.44
C ASP A 35 -10.75 -4.48 8.42
N ILE A 36 -10.66 -5.36 9.41
CA ILE A 36 -9.73 -6.49 9.43
C ILE A 36 -10.52 -7.76 9.67
N LEU A 37 -10.40 -8.74 8.77
CA LEU A 37 -11.11 -10.01 8.87
C LEU A 37 -10.14 -11.17 9.16
N LYS A 38 -10.60 -12.12 9.96
CA LYS A 38 -9.94 -13.40 10.23
C LYS A 38 -10.86 -14.56 9.91
N HIS A 39 -10.25 -15.67 9.49
CA HIS A 39 -10.99 -16.90 9.25
C HIS A 39 -11.00 -17.75 10.54
N PRO A 40 -12.16 -18.26 11.01
CA PRO A 40 -12.22 -19.14 12.19
C PRO A 40 -11.44 -20.44 12.04
N ASN A 41 -11.43 -21.01 10.82
CA ASN A 41 -10.61 -22.18 10.47
C ASN A 41 -9.12 -21.82 10.27
N MET A 42 -8.39 -21.75 11.39
CA MET A 42 -6.95 -21.49 11.41
C MET A 42 -6.11 -22.65 10.84
N LYS A 43 -6.66 -23.87 10.68
CA LYS A 43 -5.95 -24.98 10.04
C LYS A 43 -5.83 -24.76 8.53
N LYS A 44 -6.89 -24.24 7.90
CA LYS A 44 -6.93 -23.96 6.46
C LYS A 44 -6.31 -22.60 6.11
N TYR A 45 -6.44 -21.61 6.99
CA TYR A 45 -5.94 -20.25 6.80
C TYR A 45 -5.03 -19.82 7.97
N PRO A 46 -3.88 -20.47 8.16
CA PRO A 46 -3.00 -20.21 9.29
C PRO A 46 -2.45 -18.78 9.22
N ASN A 47 -2.72 -18.01 10.27
CA ASN A 47 -2.28 -16.61 10.43
C ASN A 47 -2.67 -15.68 9.28
N GLN A 48 -3.62 -16.07 8.42
CA GLN A 48 -4.08 -15.22 7.34
C GLN A 48 -5.12 -14.23 7.86
N ILE A 49 -4.92 -12.97 7.50
CA ILE A 49 -5.85 -11.88 7.74
C ILE A 49 -6.23 -11.24 6.40
N LEU A 50 -7.41 -10.64 6.34
CA LEU A 50 -7.82 -9.79 5.22
C LEU A 50 -7.89 -8.37 5.73
N ILE A 51 -7.11 -7.48 5.11
CA ILE A 51 -7.15 -6.06 5.39
C ILE A 51 -8.05 -5.42 4.34
N ILE A 52 -9.08 -4.70 4.77
CA ILE A 52 -9.96 -3.96 3.88
C ILE A 52 -9.49 -2.51 3.89
N ALA A 53 -8.92 -2.03 2.80
CA ALA A 53 -8.43 -0.66 2.65
C ALA A 53 -9.31 0.10 1.67
N GLU A 54 -9.59 1.38 1.96
CA GLU A 54 -10.25 2.26 0.99
C GLU A 54 -9.17 2.96 0.15
N ILE A 55 -9.23 2.79 -1.17
CA ILE A 55 -8.30 3.41 -2.11
C ILE A 55 -9.10 3.93 -3.29
N ASP A 56 -8.97 5.23 -3.56
CA ASP A 56 -9.70 5.94 -4.63
C ASP A 56 -11.22 5.70 -4.59
N ASN A 57 -11.82 5.81 -3.38
CA ASN A 57 -13.23 5.58 -3.08
C ASN A 57 -13.73 4.15 -3.40
N TYR A 58 -12.82 3.17 -3.43
CA TYR A 58 -13.14 1.78 -3.66
C TYR A 58 -12.54 0.89 -2.56
N ALA A 59 -13.25 -0.16 -2.15
CA ALA A 59 -12.74 -1.07 -1.13
C ALA A 59 -11.85 -2.15 -1.75
N TRP A 60 -10.62 -2.25 -1.25
CA TRP A 60 -9.63 -3.24 -1.64
C TRP A 60 -9.44 -4.26 -0.53
N VAL A 61 -9.56 -5.54 -0.88
CA VAL A 61 -9.20 -6.66 -0.03
C VAL A 61 -7.73 -6.98 -0.25
N VAL A 62 -6.96 -6.95 0.83
CA VAL A 62 -5.53 -7.22 0.84
C VAL A 62 -5.26 -8.40 1.77
N PRO A 63 -5.22 -9.63 1.24
CA PRO A 63 -4.84 -10.79 2.03
C PRO A 63 -3.38 -10.69 2.48
N ALA A 64 -3.16 -10.89 3.78
CA ALA A 64 -1.85 -10.84 4.40
C ALA A 64 -1.62 -12.04 5.33
N ILE A 65 -0.38 -12.51 5.42
CA ILE A 65 0.04 -13.48 6.45
C ILE A 65 0.69 -12.70 7.60
N GLU A 66 0.10 -12.79 8.79
CA GLU A 66 0.64 -12.20 10.03
C GLU A 66 1.70 -13.14 10.63
N THR A 67 2.91 -12.63 10.79
CA THR A 67 3.98 -13.29 11.57
C THR A 67 4.35 -12.41 12.77
N LYS A 68 5.39 -12.78 13.53
CA LYS A 68 5.85 -11.98 14.67
C LYS A 68 6.33 -10.57 14.27
N ASP A 69 6.99 -10.46 13.12
CA ASP A 69 7.69 -9.24 12.70
C ASP A 69 7.18 -8.66 11.37
N VAL A 70 6.40 -9.41 10.61
CA VAL A 70 6.00 -9.03 9.23
C VAL A 70 4.53 -9.34 8.99
N PHE A 71 3.84 -8.39 8.33
CA PHE A 71 2.60 -8.64 7.60
C PHE A 71 2.94 -8.81 6.11
N PHE A 72 2.91 -10.04 5.62
CA PHE A 72 3.30 -10.35 4.25
C PHE A 72 2.09 -10.28 3.32
N PHE A 73 2.03 -9.33 2.39
CA PHE A 73 0.94 -9.21 1.42
C PHE A 73 1.03 -10.26 0.32
N LYS A 74 -0.09 -10.94 0.08
CA LYS A 74 -0.20 -11.95 -1.00
C LYS A 74 -0.68 -11.35 -2.31
N THR A 75 -1.69 -10.48 -2.22
CA THR A 75 -2.31 -9.82 -3.38
C THR A 75 -3.15 -8.63 -2.91
N ALA A 76 -3.70 -7.86 -3.86
CA ALA A 76 -4.70 -6.84 -3.59
C ALA A 76 -5.74 -6.89 -4.71
N TYR A 77 -7.02 -6.95 -4.35
CA TYR A 77 -8.10 -6.93 -5.31
C TYR A 77 -9.30 -6.10 -4.84
N PRO A 78 -10.03 -5.49 -5.76
CA PRO A 78 -11.22 -4.73 -5.41
C PRO A 78 -12.37 -5.66 -5.01
N SER A 79 -13.06 -5.35 -3.92
CA SER A 79 -14.28 -6.06 -3.51
C SER A 79 -15.50 -5.14 -3.58
N ARG A 80 -16.54 -5.61 -4.28
CA ARG A 80 -17.83 -4.92 -4.33
C ARG A 80 -18.55 -4.96 -2.99
N LYS A 81 -18.41 -6.07 -2.25
CA LYS A 81 -19.11 -6.29 -0.98
C LYS A 81 -18.82 -5.20 0.05
N TYR A 82 -17.58 -4.70 0.07
CA TYR A 82 -17.12 -3.67 1.02
C TYR A 82 -17.13 -2.26 0.44
N THR A 83 -17.44 -2.09 -0.84
CA THR A 83 -17.54 -0.76 -1.44
C THR A 83 -18.91 -0.17 -1.10
N ASN A 84 -18.92 1.00 -0.47
CA ASN A 84 -20.16 1.69 -0.14
C ASN A 84 -20.83 2.17 -1.45
N ILE A 85 -22.10 1.84 -1.66
CA ILE A 85 -22.83 2.12 -2.92
C ILE A 85 -23.02 3.64 -3.14
N SER A 86 -22.86 4.45 -2.09
CA SER A 86 -22.98 5.92 -2.12
C SER A 86 -21.78 6.66 -2.70
N THR A 87 -20.61 6.03 -2.78
CA THR A 87 -19.41 6.59 -3.41
C THR A 87 -19.41 6.16 -4.87
N GLY A 88 -19.74 7.09 -5.78
CA GLY A 88 -19.82 6.89 -7.24
C GLY A 88 -18.49 6.59 -7.94
N GLY A 89 -17.62 5.77 -7.32
CA GLY A 89 -16.40 5.28 -7.91
C GLY A 89 -16.70 4.47 -9.17
N LYS A 90 -15.99 4.77 -10.27
CA LYS A 90 -16.11 4.00 -11.51
C LYS A 90 -15.69 2.55 -11.23
N PHE A 91 -16.64 1.62 -11.25
CA PHE A 91 -16.36 0.20 -11.14
C PHE A 91 -15.49 -0.24 -12.32
N MET A 92 -14.19 -0.39 -12.09
CA MET A 92 -13.27 -0.99 -13.05
C MET A 92 -13.33 -2.51 -12.86
N LYS A 93 -13.74 -3.23 -13.92
CA LYS A 93 -13.86 -4.69 -13.88
C LYS A 93 -12.48 -5.31 -14.05
N TYR A 94 -11.79 -5.58 -12.95
CA TYR A 94 -10.51 -6.30 -12.98
C TYR A 94 -10.73 -7.81 -13.04
N LYS A 95 -9.90 -8.49 -13.83
CA LYS A 95 -9.89 -9.96 -13.88
C LYS A 95 -9.24 -10.50 -12.61
N LEU A 96 -10.04 -11.14 -11.77
CA LEU A 96 -9.55 -11.87 -10.60
C LEU A 96 -8.90 -13.20 -11.02
N SER A 97 -7.78 -13.52 -10.39
CA SER A 97 -7.19 -14.86 -10.44
C SER A 97 -8.09 -15.89 -9.74
N GLN A 98 -7.85 -17.18 -9.96
CA GLN A 98 -8.67 -18.22 -9.32
C GLN A 98 -8.61 -18.13 -7.79
N GLU A 99 -7.41 -17.91 -7.22
CA GLU A 99 -7.23 -17.74 -5.77
C GLU A 99 -8.04 -16.56 -5.22
N GLU A 100 -8.07 -15.43 -5.93
CA GLU A 100 -8.83 -14.25 -5.52
C GLU A 100 -10.34 -14.46 -5.61
N LYS A 101 -10.81 -15.17 -6.64
CA LYS A 101 -12.23 -15.57 -6.75
C LYS A 101 -12.65 -16.49 -5.62
N ASP A 102 -11.79 -17.44 -5.26
CA ASP A 102 -12.07 -18.37 -4.17
C ASP A 102 -12.14 -17.64 -2.82
N LEU A 103 -11.24 -16.67 -2.60
CA LEU A 103 -11.27 -15.79 -1.44
C LEU A 103 -12.53 -14.92 -1.42
N GLU A 104 -12.86 -14.22 -2.51
CA GLU A 104 -14.07 -13.39 -2.57
C GLU A 104 -15.32 -14.22 -2.33
N SER A 105 -15.40 -15.43 -2.91
CA SER A 105 -16.52 -16.35 -2.66
C SER A 105 -16.61 -16.77 -1.18
N SER A 106 -15.48 -17.02 -0.51
CA SER A 106 -15.47 -17.33 0.93
C SER A 106 -15.90 -16.14 1.80
N ILE A 107 -15.55 -14.93 1.38
CA ILE A 107 -16.01 -13.69 2.00
C ILE A 107 -17.52 -13.53 1.83
N GLU A 108 -18.06 -13.74 0.62
CA GLU A 108 -19.49 -13.66 0.33
C GLU A 108 -20.31 -14.67 1.14
N ARG A 109 -19.75 -15.86 1.39
CA ARG A 109 -20.32 -16.88 2.29
C ARG A 109 -20.21 -16.54 3.78
N ASN A 110 -19.71 -15.35 4.14
CA ASN A 110 -19.51 -14.90 5.53
C ASN A 110 -18.62 -15.85 6.37
N GLU A 111 -17.67 -16.54 5.72
CA GLU A 111 -16.72 -17.43 6.41
C GLU A 111 -15.68 -16.63 7.22
N TRP A 112 -15.48 -15.35 6.88
CA TRP A 112 -14.55 -14.44 7.54
C TRP A 112 -15.27 -13.52 8.52
N LYS A 113 -14.68 -13.33 9.71
CA LYS A 113 -15.24 -12.49 10.77
C LYS A 113 -14.32 -11.32 11.06
N SER A 114 -14.91 -10.14 11.30
CA SER A 114 -14.16 -8.98 11.77
C SER A 114 -13.48 -9.29 13.09
N VAL A 115 -12.26 -8.80 13.28
CA VAL A 115 -11.53 -8.98 14.54
C VAL A 115 -12.15 -8.13 15.65
N ASP A 116 -12.22 -8.68 16.87
CA ASP A 116 -12.76 -7.95 18.03
C ASP A 116 -11.83 -6.80 18.47
N ASN A 117 -10.51 -7.00 18.34
CA ASN A 117 -9.47 -6.05 18.76
C ASN A 117 -9.03 -5.10 17.63
N LYS A 118 -9.98 -4.54 16.86
CA LYS A 118 -9.69 -3.66 15.71
C LYS A 118 -8.74 -2.52 16.09
N ALA A 119 -8.97 -1.85 17.22
CA ALA A 119 -8.13 -0.75 17.68
C ALA A 119 -6.66 -1.15 17.87
N GLN A 120 -6.40 -2.38 18.34
CA GLN A 120 -5.04 -2.90 18.49
C GLN A 120 -4.40 -3.16 17.12
N TYR A 121 -5.16 -3.75 16.19
CA TYR A 121 -4.70 -3.97 14.82
C TYR A 121 -4.40 -2.67 14.08
N LEU A 122 -5.25 -1.65 14.21
CA LEU A 122 -5.03 -0.35 13.59
C LEU A 122 -3.74 0.30 14.09
N LYS A 123 -3.45 0.23 15.40
CA LYS A 123 -2.16 0.70 15.96
C LYS A 123 -0.98 -0.09 15.40
N LYS A 124 -1.08 -1.42 15.34
CA LYS A 124 -0.05 -2.29 14.75
C LYS A 124 0.19 -1.97 13.28
N PHE A 125 -0.86 -1.81 12.49
CA PHE A 125 -0.77 -1.48 11.07
C PHE A 125 -0.19 -0.10 10.83
N LYS A 126 -0.64 0.92 11.57
CA LYS A 126 -0.08 2.27 11.44
C LYS A 126 1.42 2.29 11.76
N SER A 127 1.82 1.63 12.85
CA SER A 127 3.25 1.51 13.19
C SER A 127 4.04 0.68 12.17
N ALA A 128 3.47 -0.42 11.67
CA ALA A 128 4.10 -1.25 10.64
C ALA A 128 4.24 -0.49 9.32
N ALA A 129 3.22 0.25 8.89
CA ALA A 129 3.24 1.10 7.71
C ALA A 129 4.33 2.16 7.81
N LYS A 130 4.34 2.91 8.92
CA LYS A 130 5.38 3.88 9.21
C LYS A 130 6.78 3.27 9.13
N ASN A 131 7.02 2.13 9.80
CA ASN A 131 8.32 1.46 9.76
C ASN A 131 8.70 0.96 8.36
N THR A 132 7.73 0.58 7.55
CA THR A 132 7.94 0.10 6.17
C THR A 132 8.32 1.26 5.25
N LEU A 133 7.66 2.41 5.41
CA LEU A 133 7.91 3.62 4.63
C LEU A 133 9.20 4.32 5.05
N LEU A 134 9.56 4.24 6.34
CA LEU A 134 10.83 4.74 6.86
C LEU A 134 12.03 3.88 6.48
N LYS A 135 11.84 2.66 5.96
CA LYS A 135 12.95 1.84 5.51
C LYS A 135 13.56 2.49 4.27
N ASP A 136 14.85 2.84 4.35
CA ASP A 136 15.59 3.43 3.25
C ASP A 136 15.46 2.55 1.98
N LYS A 137 14.75 3.07 0.98
CA LYS A 137 14.70 2.49 -0.37
C LYS A 137 15.65 3.28 -1.26
N ARG A 138 16.63 2.59 -1.86
CA ARG A 138 17.53 3.19 -2.85
C ARG A 138 16.79 3.33 -4.19
N MET A 139 16.77 4.55 -4.73
CA MET A 139 16.25 4.83 -6.07
C MET A 139 17.42 5.22 -6.99
N ASN A 140 17.56 4.54 -8.12
CA ASN A 140 18.50 4.91 -9.17
C ASN A 140 17.77 5.69 -10.26
N ILE A 141 18.11 6.96 -10.45
CA ILE A 141 17.47 7.84 -11.45
C ILE A 141 18.48 8.17 -12.55
N ARG A 142 18.06 8.05 -13.82
CA ARG A 142 18.81 8.55 -14.96
C ARG A 142 18.37 9.99 -15.25
N ILE A 143 19.32 10.91 -15.27
CA ILE A 143 19.09 12.35 -15.48
C ILE A 143 20.04 12.82 -16.59
N ALA A 144 19.63 13.81 -17.38
CA ALA A 144 20.50 14.40 -18.40
C ALA A 144 21.73 15.06 -17.78
N GLY A 145 22.88 14.97 -18.46
CA GLY A 145 24.16 15.53 -17.98
C GLY A 145 24.09 17.04 -17.70
N LYS A 146 23.29 17.78 -18.47
CA LYS A 146 23.05 19.21 -18.26
C LYS A 146 22.30 19.49 -16.96
N ASP A 147 21.24 18.74 -16.68
CA ASP A 147 20.40 18.96 -15.50
C ASP A 147 21.11 18.60 -14.20
N ILE A 148 21.92 17.53 -14.21
CA ILE A 148 22.74 17.19 -13.03
C ILE A 148 23.77 18.28 -12.73
N GLN A 149 24.33 18.93 -13.76
CA GLN A 149 25.25 20.05 -13.55
C GLN A 149 24.52 21.27 -12.97
N LEU A 150 23.34 21.60 -13.49
CA LEU A 150 22.50 22.68 -12.95
C LEU A 150 22.10 22.44 -11.49
N LEU A 151 21.72 21.21 -11.14
CA LEU A 151 21.40 20.83 -9.76
C LEU A 151 22.62 20.98 -8.83
N LYS A 152 23.80 20.56 -9.28
CA LYS A 152 25.05 20.75 -8.51
C LYS A 152 25.37 22.22 -8.29
N THR A 153 25.26 23.05 -9.34
CA THR A 153 25.49 24.49 -9.22
C THR A 153 24.54 25.13 -8.22
N LYS A 154 23.23 24.85 -8.31
CA LYS A 154 22.23 25.35 -7.35
C LYS A 154 22.49 24.89 -5.92
N ALA A 155 22.91 23.63 -5.74
CA ALA A 155 23.21 23.10 -4.41
C ALA A 155 24.41 23.81 -3.78
N LEU A 156 25.45 24.11 -4.57
CA LEU A 156 26.61 24.88 -4.15
C LEU A 156 26.23 26.31 -3.76
N GLU A 157 25.37 26.98 -4.52
CA GLU A 157 24.86 28.33 -4.20
C GLU A 157 24.14 28.36 -2.83
N ILE A 158 23.40 27.30 -2.50
CA ILE A 158 22.67 27.16 -1.23
C ILE A 158 23.56 26.58 -0.11
N GLY A 159 24.79 26.16 -0.43
CA GLY A 159 25.75 25.60 0.52
C GLY A 159 25.39 24.20 1.04
N ILE A 160 24.65 23.41 0.27
CA ILE A 160 24.23 22.05 0.64
C ILE A 160 24.73 21.00 -0.37
N PRO A 161 24.90 19.73 0.02
CA PRO A 161 25.18 18.66 -0.92
C PRO A 161 24.08 18.54 -1.98
N TYR A 162 24.44 18.29 -3.24
CA TYR A 162 23.45 18.21 -4.32
C TYR A 162 22.45 17.07 -4.12
N GLN A 163 22.84 15.95 -3.49
CA GLN A 163 21.93 14.87 -3.14
C GLN A 163 20.89 15.33 -2.11
N THR A 164 21.30 16.18 -1.16
CA THR A 164 20.39 16.78 -0.17
C THR A 164 19.41 17.72 -0.84
N LEU A 165 19.86 18.53 -1.81
CA LEU A 165 18.96 19.37 -2.61
C LEU A 165 17.93 18.52 -3.37
N VAL A 166 18.38 17.47 -4.06
CA VAL A 166 17.50 16.56 -4.81
C VAL A 166 16.48 15.90 -3.89
N SER A 167 16.92 15.38 -2.74
CA SER A 167 16.04 14.76 -1.74
C SER A 167 15.02 15.76 -1.19
N SER A 168 15.45 16.99 -0.89
CA SER A 168 14.58 18.06 -0.41
C SER A 168 13.53 18.48 -1.45
N ILE A 169 13.92 18.62 -2.72
CA ILE A 169 12.98 18.94 -3.82
C ILE A 169 11.93 17.84 -3.96
N LEU A 170 12.35 16.57 -4.00
CA LEU A 170 11.42 15.44 -4.07
C LEU A 170 10.45 15.49 -2.88
N HIS A 171 10.96 15.61 -1.65
CA HIS A 171 10.11 15.72 -0.46
C HIS A 171 9.14 16.90 -0.52
N GLN A 172 9.59 18.10 -0.92
CA GLN A 172 8.74 19.28 -1.04
C GLN A 172 7.64 19.07 -2.09
N TYR A 173 7.96 18.41 -3.21
CA TYR A 173 6.98 18.06 -4.23
C TYR A 173 5.94 17.07 -3.70
N VAL A 174 6.35 15.95 -3.09
CA VAL A 174 5.38 14.96 -2.57
C VAL A 174 4.55 15.48 -1.39
N THR A 175 5.09 16.43 -0.61
CA THR A 175 4.36 17.07 0.49
C THR A 175 3.52 18.27 0.07
N GLY A 176 3.47 18.59 -1.23
CA GLY A 176 2.68 19.71 -1.78
C GLY A 176 3.24 21.11 -1.46
N LYS A 177 4.45 21.21 -0.90
CA LYS A 177 5.15 22.48 -0.67
C LYS A 177 5.73 23.06 -1.97
N LEU A 178 5.96 22.21 -2.96
CA LEU A 178 6.36 22.58 -4.31
C LEU A 178 5.24 22.16 -5.28
N THR A 179 4.63 23.13 -5.96
CA THR A 179 3.58 22.89 -6.96
C THR A 179 4.12 23.06 -8.37
N GLU A 180 3.57 22.30 -9.32
CA GLU A 180 3.79 22.53 -10.74
C GLU A 180 3.17 23.88 -11.13
N ARG A 181 3.86 24.62 -11.99
CA ARG A 181 3.40 25.92 -12.52
C ARG A 181 3.04 25.79 -13.99
#